data_AF-A0A660V0Y6-F1
#
_entry.id   AF-A0A660V0Y6-F1
#
_cell.length_a   1.000
_cell.length_b   1.000
_cell.length_c   1.000
_cell.angle_alpha   90.00
_cell.angle_beta   90.00
_cell.angle_gamma   90.00
#
_symmetry.space_group_name_H-M   'P 1'
#
loop_
_entity.id
_entity.type
_entity.pdbx_description
1 polymer ?
#
loop_
_entity_poly.entity_id
_entity_poly.type
_entity_poly.pdbx_seq_one_letter_code
_entity_poly.pdbx_strand_id
1 'polypeptide(L)'
;MNDFKQRVFECALAYAEKGWAVLPVHTIIDGKCSCGKRDCSSAGKHPATANGVKDASTDADQIQRWFGNGRPWNIGIAAGSVSGLAVLDIDPKDNGHESIKKYSVPDTLEVITGSGGTHYYFADPDGTTGNSVGKLGRGIDVRGNNGYVVAPPSLHLSGQAYRWRIDPNARELAPVPVWLDGSNRGLHATGQRAGADNSDDGPIAAGQRNEKLCSIAGTMRRQGCDEAVIYTALIDINKRRCQPPVAFDELKRIAQSMSRYTPEPKNKQGTLLNDDHPETLAAAFHAAAANAYRFNPIDGWSILENDKYRRMDEGEIAVALRQWLNTVYIRKLIGKEWVNVRFKKNRGKIKDILAELGAMVAVYIPSDQHAPASLSGQLDTQHVIAANNCLLDVKSLPAKQQPLTEDFYTLNYLPFDYAPEATCPQWTAFLESIFTKRRLSKKTEYDNELGDFVEQYEHVADELAIEILGEWFGYLLSKET
;
A
#
# COMPACT_ATOMS: atom_id res chain seq x y z
N MET A 1 20.63 8.77 37.80
CA MET A 1 20.54 7.63 36.85
C MET A 1 19.52 6.57 37.29
N ASN A 2 19.55 6.04 38.53
CA ASN A 2 18.55 5.04 38.95
C ASN A 2 17.11 5.57 38.96
N ASP A 3 16.89 6.78 39.48
CA ASP A 3 15.61 7.50 39.41
C ASP A 3 15.02 7.54 37.99
N PHE A 4 15.81 7.99 37.00
CA PHE A 4 15.40 7.99 35.59
C PHE A 4 14.97 6.61 35.08
N LYS A 5 15.71 5.54 35.39
CA LYS A 5 15.38 4.17 34.97
C LYS A 5 14.04 3.71 35.57
N GLN A 6 13.84 3.96 36.86
CA GLN A 6 12.63 3.61 37.58
C GLN A 6 11.42 4.34 36.99
N ARG A 7 11.53 5.65 36.80
CA ARG A 7 10.48 6.48 36.19
C ARG A 7 10.18 6.10 34.73
N VAL A 8 11.20 5.72 33.95
CA VAL A 8 11.02 5.17 32.60
C VAL A 8 10.23 3.86 32.64
N PHE A 9 10.56 2.96 33.57
CA PHE A 9 9.87 1.68 33.72
C PHE A 9 8.40 1.86 34.14
N GLU A 10 8.14 2.73 35.12
CA GLU A 10 6.79 3.10 35.58
C GLU A 10 5.95 3.72 34.45
N CYS A 11 6.51 4.67 33.69
CA CYS A 11 5.81 5.23 32.53
C CYS A 11 5.56 4.20 31.42
N ALA A 12 6.49 3.26 31.19
CA ALA A 12 6.31 2.20 30.18
C ALA A 12 5.14 1.26 30.55
N LEU A 13 4.99 0.91 31.83
CA LEU A 13 3.82 0.18 32.33
C LEU A 13 2.54 1.01 32.20
N ALA A 14 2.54 2.27 32.65
CA ALA A 14 1.35 3.13 32.58
C ALA A 14 0.86 3.41 31.15
N TYR A 15 1.74 3.35 30.16
CA TYR A 15 1.36 3.39 28.74
C TYR A 15 0.74 2.08 28.26
N ALA A 16 1.31 0.94 28.65
CA ALA A 16 0.78 -0.37 28.33
C ALA A 16 -0.60 -0.63 28.96
N GLU A 17 -0.83 -0.15 30.19
CA GLU A 17 -2.15 -0.15 30.86
C GLU A 17 -3.22 0.65 30.08
N LYS A 18 -2.81 1.70 29.35
CA LYS A 18 -3.67 2.45 28.43
C LYS A 18 -3.81 1.80 27.05
N GLY A 19 -3.30 0.58 26.88
CA GLY A 19 -3.31 -0.16 25.61
C GLY A 19 -2.25 0.29 24.60
N TRP A 20 -1.29 1.13 24.99
CA TRP A 20 -0.26 1.63 24.07
C TRP A 20 0.97 0.71 24.09
N ALA A 21 1.24 0.06 22.96
CA ALA A 21 2.37 -0.86 22.83
C ALA A 21 3.71 -0.10 22.87
N VAL A 22 4.54 -0.42 23.86
CA VAL A 22 5.84 0.23 24.09
C VAL A 22 7.01 -0.63 23.63
N LEU A 23 8.14 0.01 23.33
CA LEU A 23 9.42 -0.65 23.03
C LEU A 23 10.60 0.09 23.66
N PRO A 24 11.70 -0.59 24.02
CA PRO A 24 12.94 0.08 24.40
C PRO A 24 13.60 0.73 23.18
N VAL A 25 13.87 2.02 23.32
CA VAL A 25 14.61 2.88 22.38
C VAL A 25 15.97 3.18 23.01
N HIS A 26 17.02 3.29 22.21
CA HIS A 26 18.32 3.71 22.74
C HIS A 26 18.23 5.10 23.38
N THR A 27 18.88 5.26 24.53
CA THR A 27 18.88 6.52 25.29
C THR A 27 20.19 7.29 25.08
N ILE A 28 20.30 8.44 25.74
CA ILE A 28 21.51 9.25 25.76
C ILE A 28 22.25 9.03 27.08
N ILE A 29 23.53 8.69 27.00
CA ILE A 29 24.46 8.52 28.12
C ILE A 29 25.66 9.40 27.81
N ASP A 30 25.99 10.34 28.70
CA ASP A 30 27.13 11.26 28.59
C ASP A 30 27.23 11.96 27.21
N GLY A 31 26.08 12.44 26.71
CA GLY A 31 25.95 13.12 25.42
C GLY A 31 26.02 12.21 24.18
N LYS A 32 26.07 10.88 24.34
CA LYS A 32 26.20 9.90 23.25
C LYS A 32 25.05 8.88 23.26
N CYS A 33 24.77 8.30 22.09
CA CYS A 33 23.73 7.26 21.98
C CYS A 33 24.18 5.95 22.65
N SER A 34 23.30 5.30 23.41
CA SER A 34 23.58 4.03 24.09
C SER A 34 23.75 2.82 23.15
N CYS A 35 23.75 3.02 21.83
CA CYS A 35 24.02 2.00 20.81
C CYS A 35 25.52 1.83 20.49
N GLY A 36 26.39 2.69 21.02
CA GLY A 36 27.84 2.61 20.84
C GLY A 36 28.37 3.07 19.47
N LYS A 37 27.50 3.40 18.51
CA LYS A 37 27.91 3.99 17.21
C LYS A 37 28.39 5.42 17.42
N ARG A 38 29.61 5.73 16.97
CA ARG A 38 30.25 7.05 17.06
C ARG A 38 29.40 8.15 16.42
N ASP A 39 28.95 7.90 15.18
CA ASP A 39 28.23 8.87 14.35
C ASP A 39 26.76 8.41 14.17
N CYS A 40 26.03 8.30 15.28
CA CYS A 40 24.65 7.82 15.29
C CYS A 40 23.67 8.89 14.75
N SER A 41 23.23 8.74 13.50
CA SER A 41 22.29 9.64 12.81
C SER A 41 20.90 9.79 13.47
N SER A 42 20.53 8.87 14.38
CA SER A 42 19.26 8.89 15.12
C SER A 42 19.47 8.70 16.63
N ALA A 43 20.49 9.36 17.19
CA ALA A 43 20.86 9.25 18.59
C ALA A 43 19.66 9.52 19.54
N GLY A 44 19.41 8.61 20.48
CA GLY A 44 18.29 8.70 21.41
C GLY A 44 16.91 8.36 20.82
N LYS A 45 16.83 8.05 19.52
CA LYS A 45 15.55 7.92 18.78
C LYS A 45 15.31 6.57 18.11
N HIS A 46 16.31 5.69 17.96
CA HIS A 46 16.14 4.40 17.26
C HIS A 46 15.91 3.20 18.22
N PRO A 47 15.21 2.13 17.77
CA PRO A 47 14.89 0.98 18.62
C PRO A 47 16.13 0.24 19.10
N ALA A 48 16.02 -0.40 20.26
CA ALA A 48 17.00 -1.34 20.80
C ALA A 48 16.55 -2.82 20.67
N THR A 49 15.38 -3.06 20.09
CA THR A 49 14.79 -4.36 19.79
C THR A 49 15.25 -4.91 18.43
N ALA A 50 15.14 -6.22 18.22
CA ALA A 50 15.69 -6.89 17.03
C ALA A 50 14.87 -6.60 15.75
N ASN A 51 13.54 -6.61 15.84
CA ASN A 51 12.62 -6.30 14.74
C ASN A 51 12.13 -4.84 14.78
N GLY A 52 12.77 -3.99 15.61
CA GLY A 52 12.41 -2.59 15.79
C GLY A 52 11.01 -2.42 16.37
N VAL A 53 10.22 -1.52 15.78
CA VAL A 53 8.83 -1.23 16.20
C VAL A 53 7.91 -2.45 16.22
N LYS A 54 8.19 -3.49 15.42
CA LYS A 54 7.37 -4.72 15.37
C LYS A 54 7.44 -5.54 16.66
N ASP A 55 8.47 -5.33 17.47
CA ASP A 55 8.60 -5.97 18.78
C ASP A 55 7.83 -5.21 19.87
N ALA A 56 7.17 -4.08 19.60
CA ALA A 56 6.46 -3.30 20.61
C ALA A 56 5.33 -4.11 21.26
N SER A 57 5.14 -3.93 22.57
CA SER A 57 4.24 -4.77 23.36
C SER A 57 3.54 -4.00 24.48
N THR A 58 2.34 -4.45 24.84
CA THR A 58 1.61 -4.09 26.06
C THR A 58 1.77 -5.13 27.18
N ASP A 59 2.47 -6.25 26.92
CA ASP A 59 2.73 -7.30 27.91
C ASP A 59 3.66 -6.79 29.03
N ALA A 60 3.12 -6.72 30.25
CA ALA A 60 3.86 -6.29 31.44
C ALA A 60 5.11 -7.14 31.71
N ASP A 61 5.09 -8.46 31.43
CA ASP A 61 6.27 -9.33 31.63
C ASP A 61 7.36 -9.02 30.59
N GLN A 62 6.97 -8.65 29.36
CA GLN A 62 7.90 -8.20 28.33
C GLN A 62 8.49 -6.82 28.66
N ILE A 63 7.69 -5.92 29.23
CA ILE A 63 8.11 -4.58 29.66
C ILE A 63 9.04 -4.68 30.88
N GLN A 64 8.72 -5.52 31.87
CA GLN A 64 9.59 -5.86 32.99
C GLN A 64 10.95 -6.39 32.49
N ARG A 65 10.96 -7.28 31.49
CA ARG A 65 12.20 -7.81 30.90
C ARG A 65 13.04 -6.75 30.18
N TRP A 66 12.42 -5.76 29.53
CA TRP A 66 13.16 -4.67 28.87
C TRP A 66 13.66 -3.60 29.83
N PHE A 67 12.78 -3.09 30.70
CA PHE A 67 13.00 -1.87 31.48
C PHE A 67 13.32 -2.14 32.96
N GLY A 68 12.75 -3.18 33.56
CA GLY A 68 12.94 -3.52 34.97
C GLY A 68 14.34 -4.05 35.32
N ASN A 69 15.10 -4.54 34.33
CA ASN A 69 16.47 -5.05 34.50
C ASN A 69 17.54 -3.95 34.68
N GLY A 70 17.14 -2.69 34.91
CA GLY A 70 18.06 -1.61 35.29
C GLY A 70 19.01 -1.11 34.20
N ARG A 71 18.82 -1.49 32.93
CA ARG A 71 19.49 -0.87 31.79
C ARG A 71 18.77 0.43 31.40
N PRO A 72 19.45 1.56 31.22
CA PRO A 72 18.78 2.81 30.90
C PRO A 72 18.33 2.82 29.43
N TRP A 73 17.05 3.14 29.23
CA TRP A 73 16.38 3.18 27.93
C TRP A 73 15.54 4.43 27.78
N ASN A 74 15.25 4.78 26.54
CA ASN A 74 14.11 5.61 26.19
C ASN A 74 12.91 4.70 25.89
N ILE A 75 11.71 5.27 25.95
CA ILE A 75 10.45 4.61 25.61
C ILE A 75 10.07 5.02 24.18
N GLY A 76 9.83 4.04 23.32
CA GLY A 76 9.03 4.24 22.11
C GLY A 76 7.59 3.80 22.37
N ILE A 77 6.61 4.51 21.83
CA ILE A 77 5.22 4.05 21.68
C ILE A 77 4.98 3.77 20.20
N ALA A 78 4.61 2.54 19.86
CA ALA A 78 4.20 2.18 18.50
C ALA A 78 2.85 2.82 18.15
N ALA A 79 2.70 3.28 16.91
CA ALA A 79 1.48 3.87 16.39
C ALA A 79 0.77 2.92 15.40
N GLY A 80 -0.45 3.29 15.03
CA GLY A 80 -1.40 2.47 14.30
C GLY A 80 -2.26 1.59 15.22
N SER A 81 -2.88 0.57 14.62
CA SER A 81 -3.86 -0.31 15.29
C SER A 81 -3.31 -1.10 16.49
N VAL A 82 -1.98 -1.25 16.59
CA VAL A 82 -1.32 -1.91 17.74
C VAL A 82 -1.48 -1.13 19.07
N SER A 83 -1.74 0.17 18.99
CA SER A 83 -1.99 1.05 20.15
C SER A 83 -3.29 1.84 20.04
N GLY A 84 -4.02 1.71 18.93
CA GLY A 84 -5.15 2.57 18.60
C GLY A 84 -4.78 4.05 18.44
N LEU A 85 -3.59 4.36 17.91
CA LEU A 85 -3.02 5.71 17.90
C LEU A 85 -2.58 6.20 16.52
N ALA A 86 -2.88 7.45 16.19
CA ALA A 86 -2.12 8.21 15.20
C ALA A 86 -1.40 9.38 15.90
N VAL A 87 -0.18 9.72 15.46
CA VAL A 87 0.60 10.81 16.06
C VAL A 87 1.12 11.76 14.99
N LEU A 88 0.84 13.04 15.15
CA LEU A 88 1.38 14.11 14.32
C LEU A 88 2.65 14.68 14.99
N ASP A 89 3.79 14.59 14.32
CA ASP A 89 5.12 14.93 14.81
C ASP A 89 5.61 16.20 14.11
N ILE A 90 5.73 17.30 14.87
CA ILE A 90 6.08 18.64 14.37
C ILE A 90 7.51 18.99 14.79
N ASP A 91 8.46 18.99 13.84
CA ASP A 91 9.84 19.43 14.09
C ASP A 91 10.03 20.91 13.68
N PRO A 92 10.33 21.83 14.61
CA PRO A 92 10.53 23.24 14.32
C PRO A 92 11.78 23.50 13.48
N LYS A 93 12.79 22.61 13.51
CA LYS A 93 14.02 22.77 12.73
C LYS A 93 13.78 22.71 11.23
N ASP A 94 12.78 21.93 10.81
CA ASP A 94 12.36 21.77 9.43
C ASP A 94 11.13 22.65 9.09
N ASN A 95 10.94 23.77 9.81
CA ASN A 95 9.86 24.74 9.61
C ASN A 95 8.44 24.23 9.98
N GLY A 96 8.34 23.18 10.80
CA GLY A 96 7.06 22.56 11.18
C GLY A 96 6.05 23.52 11.83
N HIS A 97 6.53 24.48 12.66
CA HIS A 97 5.68 25.49 13.31
C HIS A 97 5.02 26.48 12.33
N GLU A 98 5.58 26.71 11.14
CA GLU A 98 4.91 27.51 10.10
C GLU A 98 4.04 26.64 9.20
N SER A 99 4.51 25.43 8.87
CA SER A 99 3.74 24.44 8.09
C SER A 99 2.41 24.10 8.76
N ILE A 100 2.38 23.97 10.09
CA ILE A 100 1.20 23.49 10.83
C ILE A 100 0.07 24.52 10.93
N LYS A 101 0.36 25.83 10.80
CA LYS A 101 -0.65 26.92 10.85
C LYS A 101 -1.74 26.80 9.79
N LYS A 102 -1.51 25.99 8.75
CA LYS A 102 -2.46 25.70 7.67
C LYS A 102 -3.56 24.70 8.09
N TYR A 103 -3.39 24.05 9.23
CA TYR A 103 -4.27 22.99 9.72
C TYR A 103 -4.86 23.40 11.08
N SER A 104 -6.17 23.20 11.24
CA SER A 104 -6.77 23.23 12.57
C SER A 104 -6.48 21.88 13.25
N VAL A 105 -5.64 21.91 14.28
CA VAL A 105 -5.30 20.75 15.11
C VAL A 105 -6.25 20.73 16.30
N PRO A 106 -7.11 19.70 16.45
CA PRO A 106 -7.99 19.59 17.60
C PRO A 106 -7.20 19.47 18.92
N ASP A 107 -7.70 20.09 19.98
CA ASP A 107 -7.13 19.94 21.32
C ASP A 107 -7.07 18.44 21.72
N THR A 108 -5.87 17.93 21.94
CA THR A 108 -5.65 16.51 22.27
C THR A 108 -4.45 16.37 23.21
N LEU A 109 -3.93 15.15 23.38
CA LEU A 109 -2.71 14.91 24.14
C LEU A 109 -1.47 15.44 23.42
N GLU A 110 -0.61 16.14 24.17
CA GLU A 110 0.54 16.85 23.63
C GLU A 110 1.83 16.47 24.36
N VAL A 111 2.87 16.11 23.59
CA VAL A 111 4.24 15.95 24.10
C VAL A 111 5.12 17.04 23.53
N ILE A 112 5.82 17.77 24.41
CA ILE A 112 6.95 18.62 24.02
C ILE A 112 8.17 17.70 23.85
N THR A 113 8.78 17.73 22.67
CA THR A 113 9.97 16.94 22.35
C THR A 113 11.23 17.64 22.84
N GLY A 114 12.31 16.87 23.07
CA GLY A 114 13.59 17.46 23.48
C GLY A 114 14.30 18.30 22.41
N SER A 115 13.81 18.33 21.16
CA SER A 115 14.25 19.29 20.12
C SER A 115 13.46 20.60 20.12
N GLY A 116 12.43 20.74 20.96
CA GLY A 116 11.54 21.90 21.02
C GLY A 116 10.30 21.82 20.13
N GLY A 117 10.07 20.67 19.48
CA GLY A 117 8.88 20.38 18.70
C GLY A 117 7.74 19.78 19.53
N THR A 118 6.66 19.39 18.85
CA THR A 118 5.43 18.90 19.49
C THR A 118 4.93 17.62 18.82
N HIS A 119 4.57 16.61 19.60
CA HIS A 119 3.72 15.50 19.13
C HIS A 119 2.27 15.73 19.56
N TYR A 120 1.31 15.56 18.66
CA TYR A 120 -0.13 15.50 18.96
C TYR A 120 -0.64 14.07 18.74
N TYR A 121 -1.27 13.46 19.73
CA TYR A 121 -1.77 12.07 19.65
C TYR A 121 -3.28 12.05 19.41
N PHE A 122 -3.76 11.12 18.57
CA PHE A 122 -5.16 10.95 18.21
C PHE A 122 -5.59 9.49 18.31
N ALA A 123 -6.88 9.24 18.57
CA ALA A 123 -7.46 7.91 18.61
C ALA A 123 -7.70 7.37 17.19
N ASP A 124 -6.98 6.29 16.83
CA ASP A 124 -7.07 5.56 15.57
C ASP A 124 -7.20 4.04 15.83
N PRO A 125 -8.34 3.58 16.39
CA PRO A 125 -8.52 2.18 16.84
C PRO A 125 -8.43 1.17 15.68
N ASP A 126 -8.92 1.54 14.50
CA ASP A 126 -8.86 0.71 13.30
C ASP A 126 -7.49 0.76 12.59
N GLY A 127 -6.63 1.72 12.96
CA GLY A 127 -5.32 1.94 12.36
C GLY A 127 -5.42 2.33 10.89
N THR A 128 -6.32 3.24 10.53
CA THR A 128 -6.48 3.70 9.13
C THR A 128 -5.36 4.65 8.72
N THR A 129 -4.74 5.36 9.67
CA THR A 129 -3.70 6.35 9.40
C THR A 129 -2.38 5.69 8.96
N GLY A 130 -1.86 6.11 7.81
CA GLY A 130 -0.57 5.65 7.28
C GLY A 130 0.62 6.44 7.82
N ASN A 131 1.71 5.75 8.20
CA ASN A 131 2.97 6.42 8.58
C ASN A 131 3.61 7.17 7.37
N SER A 132 3.78 8.48 7.46
CA SER A 132 4.35 9.33 6.40
C SER A 132 5.30 10.41 6.94
N VAL A 133 6.18 10.90 6.06
CA VAL A 133 7.21 11.89 6.37
C VAL A 133 7.03 13.08 5.44
N GLY A 134 6.99 14.31 5.98
CA GLY A 134 6.92 15.57 5.24
C GLY A 134 5.69 15.80 4.33
N LYS A 135 4.70 14.89 4.28
CA LYS A 135 3.59 14.96 3.30
C LYS A 135 2.62 16.13 3.49
N LEU A 136 2.52 16.64 4.72
CA LEU A 136 1.64 17.78 5.06
C LEU A 136 2.42 19.11 5.10
N GLY A 137 3.71 19.08 4.79
CA GLY A 137 4.60 20.22 4.87
C GLY A 137 5.96 19.84 5.44
N ARG A 138 6.96 20.70 5.23
CA ARG A 138 8.29 20.52 5.83
C ARG A 138 8.15 20.58 7.35
N GLY A 139 8.80 19.64 8.04
CA GLY A 139 8.73 19.50 9.50
C GLY A 139 7.39 18.96 10.01
N ILE A 140 6.56 18.33 9.17
CA ILE A 140 5.34 17.61 9.60
C ILE A 140 5.41 16.15 9.17
N ASP A 141 5.55 15.27 10.17
CA ASP A 141 5.50 13.82 10.02
C ASP A 141 4.21 13.26 10.63
N VAL A 142 3.74 12.12 10.11
CA VAL A 142 2.58 11.39 10.63
C VAL A 142 3.02 9.98 10.97
N ARG A 143 2.89 9.57 12.24
CA ARG A 143 3.15 8.21 12.71
C ARG A 143 1.81 7.48 12.87
N GLY A 144 1.54 6.56 11.96
CA GLY A 144 0.43 5.61 12.04
C GLY A 144 0.97 4.18 11.95
N ASN A 145 0.29 3.27 11.27
CA ASN A 145 0.73 1.86 11.15
C ASN A 145 2.21 1.71 10.76
N ASN A 146 2.95 0.90 11.52
CA ASN A 146 4.41 0.67 11.43
C ASN A 146 5.30 1.88 11.77
N GLY A 147 4.73 2.97 12.29
CA GLY A 147 5.45 4.09 12.90
C GLY A 147 5.55 3.94 14.42
N TYR A 148 6.41 4.74 15.04
CA TYR A 148 6.45 4.92 16.50
C TYR A 148 6.94 6.35 16.81
N VAL A 149 6.72 6.77 18.05
CA VAL A 149 7.25 8.03 18.60
C VAL A 149 8.05 7.77 19.86
N VAL A 150 9.04 8.61 20.14
CA VAL A 150 9.72 8.62 21.45
C VAL A 150 8.81 9.32 22.47
N ALA A 151 8.50 8.64 23.57
CA ALA A 151 7.53 9.08 24.56
C ALA A 151 8.20 9.64 25.83
N PRO A 152 7.53 10.51 26.62
CA PRO A 152 7.99 10.88 27.96
C PRO A 152 8.29 9.64 28.84
N PRO A 153 9.26 9.69 29.77
CA PRO A 153 10.16 10.81 30.11
C PRO A 153 11.50 10.76 29.37
N SER A 154 11.55 10.11 28.19
CA SER A 154 12.79 9.82 27.43
C SER A 154 13.72 11.02 27.21
N LEU A 155 15.02 10.76 27.05
CA LEU A 155 16.05 11.79 26.84
C LEU A 155 16.39 12.00 25.36
N HIS A 156 16.40 13.26 24.92
CA HIS A 156 16.90 13.66 23.62
C HIS A 156 18.42 13.98 23.64
N LEU A 157 19.08 14.00 22.47
CA LEU A 157 20.51 14.31 22.34
C LEU A 157 20.90 15.68 22.91
N SER A 158 19.96 16.63 22.96
CA SER A 158 20.13 17.95 23.61
C SER A 158 20.19 17.91 25.14
N GLY A 159 20.04 16.74 25.76
CA GLY A 159 19.87 16.56 27.20
C GLY A 159 18.46 16.88 27.72
N GLN A 160 17.57 17.40 26.88
CA GLN A 160 16.19 17.69 27.26
C GLN A 160 15.31 16.44 27.23
N ALA A 161 14.42 16.31 28.21
CA ALA A 161 13.47 15.21 28.27
C ALA A 161 12.20 15.49 27.44
N TYR A 162 11.67 14.45 26.80
CA TYR A 162 10.30 14.43 26.30
C TYR A 162 9.34 14.54 27.49
N ARG A 163 8.35 15.44 27.41
CA ARG A 163 7.39 15.67 28.50
C ARG A 163 5.99 15.92 27.97
N TRP A 164 4.98 15.42 28.68
CA TRP A 164 3.60 15.82 28.44
C TRP A 164 3.45 17.33 28.72
N ARG A 165 2.78 18.04 27.81
CA ARG A 165 2.14 19.34 28.08
C ARG A 165 0.68 19.11 28.50
N ILE A 166 -0.01 18.22 27.79
CA ILE A 166 -1.36 17.74 28.11
C ILE A 166 -1.24 16.22 28.24
N ASP A 167 -1.41 15.70 29.46
CA ASP A 167 -1.10 14.31 29.79
C ASP A 167 -2.33 13.36 29.67
N PRO A 168 -2.12 12.05 29.47
CA PRO A 168 -3.18 11.06 29.25
C PRO A 168 -4.10 10.75 30.44
N ASN A 169 -3.96 11.45 31.58
CA ASN A 169 -4.92 11.43 32.68
C ASN A 169 -5.74 12.73 32.77
N ALA A 170 -5.27 13.82 32.16
CA ALA A 170 -5.94 15.12 32.15
C ALA A 170 -6.93 15.31 30.98
N ARG A 171 -6.81 14.52 29.89
CA ARG A 171 -7.65 14.63 28.69
C ARG A 171 -7.77 13.29 27.97
N GLU A 172 -8.86 13.09 27.23
CA GLU A 172 -9.03 11.97 26.30
C GLU A 172 -8.38 12.27 24.94
N LEU A 173 -8.07 11.23 24.17
CA LEU A 173 -7.58 11.39 22.79
C LEU A 173 -8.70 11.96 21.90
N ALA A 174 -8.42 13.04 21.17
CA ALA A 174 -9.29 13.46 20.09
C ALA A 174 -9.31 12.40 18.95
N PRO A 175 -10.41 12.25 18.20
CA PRO A 175 -10.41 11.42 17.00
C PRO A 175 -9.43 11.96 15.96
N VAL A 176 -8.97 11.10 15.05
CA VAL A 176 -8.13 11.52 13.91
C VAL A 176 -8.83 12.63 13.11
N PRO A 177 -8.18 13.78 12.84
CA PRO A 177 -8.76 14.81 11.99
C PRO A 177 -8.96 14.32 10.56
N VAL A 178 -10.03 14.77 9.88
CA VAL A 178 -10.35 14.35 8.49
C VAL A 178 -9.25 14.72 7.46
N TRP A 179 -8.37 15.67 7.78
CA TRP A 179 -7.21 15.98 6.94
C TRP A 179 -6.00 15.03 7.17
N LEU A 180 -6.05 14.21 8.22
CA LEU A 180 -5.04 13.21 8.60
C LEU A 180 -5.49 11.77 8.25
N ASP A 181 -6.79 11.48 8.27
CA ASP A 181 -7.39 10.12 8.21
C ASP A 181 -7.23 9.35 6.89
N GLY A 182 -6.87 10.02 5.80
CA GLY A 182 -6.71 9.39 4.48
C GLY A 182 -7.93 9.50 3.54
N SER A 183 -9.05 10.09 3.97
CA SER A 183 -10.33 10.11 3.25
C SER A 183 -10.44 11.13 2.10
N ASN A 184 -9.80 12.31 2.21
CA ASN A 184 -9.86 13.35 1.17
C ASN A 184 -8.89 13.08 -0.02
N ARG A 185 -9.20 12.15 -0.93
CA ARG A 185 -8.48 12.04 -2.22
C ARG A 185 -9.18 12.86 -3.31
N GLY A 186 -8.95 14.16 -3.30
CA GLY A 186 -9.43 15.07 -4.36
C GLY A 186 -9.63 16.48 -3.84
N LEU A 187 -8.75 17.40 -4.24
CA LEU A 187 -8.57 18.74 -3.66
C LEU A 187 -8.10 18.70 -2.19
N HIS A 188 -6.78 18.76 -2.03
CA HIS A 188 -6.00 18.58 -0.79
C HIS A 188 -6.05 17.18 -0.17
N ALA A 189 -4.88 16.79 0.33
CA ALA A 189 -4.60 15.59 1.13
C ALA A 189 -4.64 14.23 0.41
N THR A 190 -4.12 13.24 1.17
CA THR A 190 -4.28 11.79 1.07
C THR A 190 -3.85 11.07 -0.25
N GLY A 191 -3.48 9.78 -0.24
CA GLY A 191 -3.52 8.84 0.90
C GLY A 191 -3.21 7.38 0.55
N GLN A 192 -2.19 7.13 -0.28
CA GLN A 192 -1.40 5.88 -0.40
C GLN A 192 -1.69 4.74 0.63
N ARG A 193 -1.90 3.47 0.20
CA ARG A 193 -1.17 2.23 0.64
C ARG A 193 -1.89 0.87 0.55
N ALA A 194 -1.05 -0.18 0.55
CA ALA A 194 -1.32 -1.61 0.70
C ALA A 194 -1.18 -2.12 2.18
N GLY A 195 -1.45 -3.41 2.47
CA GLY A 195 -1.38 -3.98 3.84
C GLY A 195 -1.22 -5.52 3.97
N ALA A 196 -1.07 -6.04 5.21
CA ALA A 196 -1.15 -7.46 5.61
C ALA A 196 -0.68 -7.76 7.09
N ASP A 197 -0.89 -8.91 7.78
CA ASP A 197 -2.01 -9.92 7.90
C ASP A 197 -1.58 -11.19 8.77
N ASN A 198 -2.46 -12.16 9.16
CA ASN A 198 -2.22 -13.12 10.32
C ASN A 198 -2.69 -14.63 10.27
N SER A 199 -2.04 -15.55 11.03
CA SER A 199 -2.53 -16.92 11.42
C SER A 199 -2.00 -17.43 12.80
N ASP A 200 -2.70 -18.36 13.50
CA ASP A 200 -2.47 -18.74 14.93
C ASP A 200 -2.87 -20.21 15.24
N ASP A 201 -1.93 -21.07 15.66
CA ASP A 201 -2.17 -22.52 15.88
C ASP A 201 -1.46 -23.18 17.11
N GLY A 202 -1.02 -22.38 18.11
CA GLY A 202 -0.25 -22.88 19.26
C GLY A 202 -1.04 -23.62 20.38
N PRO A 203 -0.36 -24.29 21.33
CA PRO A 203 -0.99 -24.92 22.50
C PRO A 203 -1.66 -23.90 23.43
N ILE A 204 -2.67 -24.36 24.19
CA ILE A 204 -3.56 -23.55 25.02
C ILE A 204 -3.34 -23.93 26.50
N ALA A 205 -2.69 -23.05 27.25
CA ALA A 205 -2.33 -23.28 28.65
C ALA A 205 -3.53 -23.15 29.61
N ALA A 206 -3.42 -23.75 30.79
CA ALA A 206 -4.50 -23.98 31.75
C ALA A 206 -5.47 -22.79 31.98
N GLY A 207 -4.94 -21.58 32.13
CA GLY A 207 -5.72 -20.36 32.39
C GLY A 207 -6.41 -19.74 31.16
N GLN A 208 -5.96 -20.07 29.94
CA GLN A 208 -6.50 -19.53 28.68
C GLN A 208 -7.56 -20.44 28.03
N ARG A 209 -7.72 -21.68 28.54
CA ARG A 209 -8.59 -22.71 27.91
C ARG A 209 -10.03 -22.24 27.75
N ASN A 210 -10.68 -21.77 28.80
CA ASN A 210 -12.09 -21.38 28.75
C ASN A 210 -12.34 -20.21 27.78
N GLU A 211 -11.49 -19.17 27.83
CA GLU A 211 -11.58 -18.03 26.92
C GLU A 211 -11.34 -18.43 25.46
N LYS A 212 -10.27 -19.18 25.17
CA LYS A 212 -9.92 -19.59 23.80
C LYS A 212 -10.97 -20.56 23.23
N LEU A 213 -11.47 -21.51 24.03
CA LEU A 213 -12.53 -22.43 23.62
C LEU A 213 -13.86 -21.68 23.41
N CYS A 214 -14.22 -20.72 24.27
CA CYS A 214 -15.37 -19.83 24.04
C CYS A 214 -15.22 -19.01 22.74
N SER A 215 -14.03 -18.45 22.48
CA SER A 215 -13.76 -17.66 21.27
C SER A 215 -13.85 -18.50 19.98
N ILE A 216 -13.33 -19.73 20.01
CA ILE A 216 -13.44 -20.69 18.91
C ILE A 216 -14.90 -21.11 18.72
N ALA A 217 -15.60 -21.48 19.78
CA ALA A 217 -17.01 -21.87 19.73
C ALA A 217 -17.94 -20.74 19.25
N GLY A 218 -17.71 -19.50 19.70
CA GLY A 218 -18.43 -18.32 19.22
C GLY A 218 -18.12 -17.99 17.75
N THR A 219 -16.92 -18.32 17.28
CA THR A 219 -16.56 -18.20 15.85
C THR A 219 -17.26 -19.26 15.00
N MET A 220 -17.27 -20.52 15.45
CA MET A 220 -18.05 -21.59 14.82
C MET A 220 -19.56 -21.29 14.83
N ARG A 221 -20.08 -20.69 15.91
CA ARG A 221 -21.48 -20.28 15.98
C ARG A 221 -21.81 -19.18 14.99
N ARG A 222 -20.99 -18.13 14.88
CA ARG A 222 -21.14 -17.09 13.85
C ARG A 222 -21.12 -17.68 12.44
N GLN A 223 -20.28 -18.68 12.19
CA GLN A 223 -20.21 -19.45 10.94
C GLN A 223 -21.43 -20.38 10.70
N GLY A 224 -22.39 -20.43 11.62
CA GLY A 224 -23.64 -21.18 11.44
C GLY A 224 -23.61 -22.64 11.90
N CYS A 225 -22.58 -23.06 12.64
CA CYS A 225 -22.55 -24.38 13.28
C CYS A 225 -23.60 -24.48 14.41
N ASP A 226 -24.12 -25.69 14.62
CA ASP A 226 -25.00 -26.02 15.74
C ASP A 226 -24.23 -26.47 16.99
N GLU A 227 -24.96 -26.73 18.09
CA GLU A 227 -24.37 -27.18 19.35
C GLU A 227 -23.55 -28.46 19.20
N ALA A 228 -24.01 -29.41 18.39
CA ALA A 228 -23.39 -30.73 18.26
C ALA A 228 -22.08 -30.66 17.48
N VAL A 229 -22.04 -29.87 16.39
CA VAL A 229 -20.82 -29.59 15.62
C VAL A 229 -19.82 -28.82 16.47
N ILE A 230 -20.25 -27.77 17.18
CA ILE A 230 -19.39 -26.98 18.08
C ILE A 230 -18.80 -27.88 19.17
N TYR A 231 -19.64 -28.65 19.88
CA TYR A 231 -19.20 -29.56 20.93
C TYR A 231 -18.17 -30.59 20.43
N THR A 232 -18.43 -31.19 19.27
CA THR A 232 -17.52 -32.18 18.66
C THR A 232 -16.17 -31.57 18.28
N ALA A 233 -16.16 -30.36 17.72
CA ALA A 233 -14.93 -29.64 17.39
C ALA A 233 -14.14 -29.21 18.64
N LEU A 234 -14.83 -28.78 19.70
CA LEU A 234 -14.20 -28.47 20.99
C LEU A 234 -13.55 -29.70 21.62
N ILE A 235 -14.11 -30.90 21.48
CA ILE A 235 -13.47 -32.14 21.96
C ILE A 235 -12.12 -32.38 21.29
N ASP A 236 -12.05 -32.21 19.97
CA ASP A 236 -10.82 -32.42 19.21
C ASP A 236 -9.75 -31.36 19.54
N ILE A 237 -10.15 -30.10 19.59
CA ILE A 237 -9.26 -28.97 19.96
C ILE A 237 -8.77 -29.12 21.41
N ASN A 238 -9.63 -29.54 22.33
CA ASN A 238 -9.26 -29.81 23.71
C ASN A 238 -8.20 -30.92 23.82
N LYS A 239 -8.37 -32.02 23.06
CA LYS A 239 -7.38 -33.11 23.01
C LYS A 239 -6.04 -32.69 22.41
N ARG A 240 -6.05 -31.89 21.34
CA ARG A 240 -4.83 -31.51 20.60
C ARG A 240 -4.07 -30.34 21.23
N ARG A 241 -4.78 -29.35 21.79
CA ARG A 241 -4.21 -28.05 22.16
C ARG A 241 -4.31 -27.72 23.65
N CYS A 242 -5.31 -28.20 24.41
CA CYS A 242 -5.47 -27.78 25.81
C CYS A 242 -4.60 -28.58 26.78
N GLN A 243 -3.80 -27.88 27.60
CA GLN A 243 -2.95 -28.51 28.62
C GLN A 243 -3.19 -27.89 30.01
N PRO A 244 -3.68 -28.66 31.01
CA PRO A 244 -4.26 -30.00 30.86
C PRO A 244 -5.60 -29.95 30.08
N PRO A 245 -6.15 -31.09 29.64
CA PRO A 245 -7.48 -31.11 29.03
C PRO A 245 -8.59 -30.58 29.96
N VAL A 246 -9.58 -29.93 29.35
CA VAL A 246 -10.85 -29.51 29.97
C VAL A 246 -11.83 -30.69 30.05
N ALA A 247 -12.69 -30.72 31.07
CA ALA A 247 -13.69 -31.78 31.22
C ALA A 247 -14.81 -31.70 30.16
N PHE A 248 -15.34 -32.85 29.73
CA PHE A 248 -16.38 -32.91 28.68
C PHE A 248 -17.63 -32.10 29.03
N ASP A 249 -18.09 -32.10 30.29
CA ASP A 249 -19.24 -31.31 30.73
C ASP A 249 -19.01 -29.80 30.68
N GLU A 250 -17.75 -29.35 30.72
CA GLU A 250 -17.39 -27.95 30.55
C GLU A 250 -17.34 -27.58 29.05
N LEU A 251 -16.81 -28.44 28.19
CA LEU A 251 -16.92 -28.27 26.73
C LEU A 251 -18.38 -28.22 26.26
N LYS A 252 -19.24 -29.07 26.84
CA LYS A 252 -20.68 -29.09 26.56
C LYS A 252 -21.36 -27.80 26.99
N ARG A 253 -21.03 -27.28 28.18
CA ARG A 253 -21.50 -25.96 28.66
C ARG A 253 -21.04 -24.82 27.76
N ILE A 254 -19.81 -24.84 27.24
CA ILE A 254 -19.32 -23.83 26.28
C ILE A 254 -20.13 -23.89 24.98
N ALA A 255 -20.33 -25.07 24.40
CA ALA A 255 -21.15 -25.25 23.19
C ALA A 255 -22.60 -24.76 23.40
N GLN A 256 -23.23 -25.14 24.51
CA GLN A 256 -24.57 -24.68 24.90
C GLN A 256 -24.67 -23.18 25.10
N SER A 257 -23.67 -22.58 25.75
CA SER A 257 -23.59 -21.12 25.96
C SER A 257 -23.52 -20.39 24.63
N MET A 258 -22.66 -20.84 23.72
CA MET A 258 -22.51 -20.22 22.40
C MET A 258 -23.75 -20.42 21.51
N SER A 259 -24.42 -21.57 21.57
CA SER A 259 -25.63 -21.84 20.78
C SER A 259 -26.79 -20.88 21.04
N ARG A 260 -26.78 -20.14 22.17
CA ARG A 260 -27.77 -19.09 22.47
C ARG A 260 -27.65 -17.87 21.56
N TYR A 261 -26.47 -17.61 20.98
CA TYR A 261 -26.29 -16.51 20.04
C TYR A 261 -26.84 -16.90 18.66
N THR A 262 -27.53 -15.96 18.02
CA THR A 262 -28.00 -16.12 16.64
C THR A 262 -26.79 -16.23 15.69
N PRO A 263 -26.72 -17.26 14.83
CA PRO A 263 -25.67 -17.33 13.80
C PRO A 263 -25.81 -16.17 12.80
N GLU A 264 -24.73 -15.79 12.12
CA GLU A 264 -24.83 -14.75 11.09
C GLU A 264 -25.76 -15.22 9.96
N PRO A 265 -26.62 -14.35 9.41
CA PRO A 265 -27.61 -14.74 8.41
C PRO A 265 -26.94 -15.30 7.15
N LYS A 266 -27.29 -16.54 6.80
CA LYS A 266 -26.82 -17.24 5.59
C LYS A 266 -27.41 -16.62 4.31
N ASN A 267 -26.91 -15.44 3.89
CA ASN A 267 -26.74 -15.06 2.48
C ASN A 267 -26.19 -13.64 2.31
N LYS A 268 -25.01 -13.52 1.71
CA LYS A 268 -24.72 -12.55 0.63
C LYS A 268 -23.87 -13.27 -0.42
N GLN A 269 -24.01 -12.88 -1.68
CA GLN A 269 -23.37 -13.51 -2.84
C GLN A 269 -21.84 -13.39 -2.76
N GLY A 270 -21.19 -14.41 -2.19
CA GLY A 270 -19.74 -14.53 -2.12
C GLY A 270 -19.24 -15.64 -3.04
N THR A 271 -18.00 -15.52 -3.52
CA THR A 271 -17.37 -16.59 -4.32
C THR A 271 -17.09 -17.79 -3.41
N LEU A 272 -17.72 -18.93 -3.69
CA LEU A 272 -17.48 -20.19 -2.97
C LEU A 272 -16.44 -21.03 -3.73
N LEU A 273 -15.33 -21.35 -3.06
CA LEU A 273 -14.23 -22.18 -3.57
C LEU A 273 -14.13 -23.48 -2.77
N ASN A 274 -13.58 -24.54 -3.38
CA ASN A 274 -13.47 -25.86 -2.74
C ASN A 274 -12.27 -26.01 -1.80
N ASP A 275 -11.28 -25.14 -1.94
CA ASP A 275 -10.01 -25.17 -1.21
C ASP A 275 -9.43 -23.74 -1.14
N ASP A 276 -8.36 -23.56 -0.36
CA ASP A 276 -7.66 -22.29 -0.25
C ASP A 276 -6.31 -22.25 -0.99
N HIS A 277 -6.05 -23.11 -1.97
CA HIS A 277 -4.77 -23.07 -2.68
C HIS A 277 -4.55 -21.73 -3.39
N PRO A 278 -3.32 -21.18 -3.40
CA PRO A 278 -3.03 -19.90 -4.07
C PRO A 278 -3.45 -19.91 -5.54
N GLU A 279 -3.29 -21.04 -6.24
CA GLU A 279 -3.72 -21.25 -7.63
C GLU A 279 -5.24 -21.08 -7.81
N THR A 280 -6.04 -21.76 -6.98
CA THR A 280 -7.52 -21.70 -7.00
C THR A 280 -8.01 -20.27 -6.74
N LEU A 281 -7.37 -19.57 -5.80
CA LEU A 281 -7.68 -18.20 -5.45
C LEU A 281 -7.28 -17.20 -6.54
N ALA A 282 -6.13 -17.40 -7.19
CA ALA A 282 -5.66 -16.57 -8.30
C ALA A 282 -6.59 -16.71 -9.53
N ALA A 283 -6.90 -17.96 -9.93
CA ALA A 283 -7.80 -18.23 -11.04
C ALA A 283 -9.22 -17.66 -10.79
N ALA A 284 -9.75 -17.84 -9.57
CA ALA A 284 -11.06 -17.30 -9.21
C ALA A 284 -11.08 -15.77 -9.08
N PHE A 285 -9.98 -15.14 -8.65
CA PHE A 285 -9.85 -13.68 -8.67
C PHE A 285 -9.81 -13.16 -10.10
N HIS A 286 -9.03 -13.80 -10.98
CA HIS A 286 -8.94 -13.44 -12.40
C HIS A 286 -10.30 -13.52 -13.09
N ALA A 287 -11.06 -14.61 -12.89
CA ALA A 287 -12.39 -14.78 -13.46
C ALA A 287 -13.46 -13.83 -12.87
N ALA A 288 -13.26 -13.31 -11.66
CA ALA A 288 -14.17 -12.37 -11.00
C ALA A 288 -13.78 -10.89 -11.21
N ALA A 289 -12.63 -10.61 -11.81
CA ALA A 289 -12.16 -9.26 -12.07
C ALA A 289 -12.93 -8.61 -13.22
N ALA A 290 -13.52 -7.44 -12.99
CA ALA A 290 -14.17 -6.66 -14.05
C ALA A 290 -13.17 -6.08 -15.07
N ASN A 291 -11.93 -5.84 -14.64
CA ASN A 291 -10.85 -5.30 -15.47
C ASN A 291 -9.80 -6.38 -15.73
N ALA A 292 -9.28 -6.44 -16.95
CA ALA A 292 -8.23 -7.38 -17.32
C ALA A 292 -6.87 -6.92 -16.78
N TYR A 293 -6.51 -7.40 -15.58
CA TYR A 293 -5.13 -7.32 -15.08
C TYR A 293 -4.18 -8.11 -16.00
N ARG A 294 -2.92 -7.67 -16.08
CA ARG A 294 -1.83 -8.33 -16.82
C ARG A 294 -0.51 -8.15 -16.06
N PHE A 295 0.38 -9.14 -16.14
CA PHE A 295 1.74 -9.06 -15.61
C PHE A 295 2.77 -9.29 -16.72
N ASN A 296 3.79 -8.43 -16.78
CA ASN A 296 4.96 -8.54 -17.63
C ASN A 296 6.21 -8.57 -16.73
N PRO A 297 7.16 -9.51 -16.87
CA PRO A 297 8.36 -9.57 -16.03
C PRO A 297 9.27 -8.31 -16.07
N ILE A 298 9.23 -7.53 -17.15
CA ILE A 298 10.00 -6.29 -17.33
C ILE A 298 9.21 -5.09 -16.76
N ASP A 299 7.94 -4.96 -17.15
CA ASP A 299 7.12 -3.78 -16.84
C ASP A 299 6.31 -3.87 -15.52
N GLY A 300 6.22 -5.06 -14.94
CA GLY A 300 5.43 -5.34 -13.75
C GLY A 300 3.94 -5.48 -14.07
N TRP A 301 3.11 -4.97 -13.16
CA TRP A 301 1.65 -5.06 -13.30
C TRP A 301 1.08 -3.95 -14.18
N SER A 302 0.03 -4.30 -14.92
CA SER A 302 -0.78 -3.37 -15.68
C SER A 302 -2.25 -3.78 -15.64
N ILE A 303 -3.13 -2.83 -15.96
CA ILE A 303 -4.58 -3.02 -16.00
C ILE A 303 -5.11 -2.47 -17.31
N LEU A 304 -6.03 -3.21 -17.94
CA LEU A 304 -6.79 -2.73 -19.08
C LEU A 304 -7.97 -1.88 -18.59
N GLU A 305 -7.99 -0.61 -18.98
CA GLU A 305 -9.04 0.37 -18.67
C GLU A 305 -9.43 1.09 -19.98
N ASN A 306 -10.64 0.89 -20.49
CA ASN A 306 -11.13 1.45 -21.77
C ASN A 306 -10.19 1.15 -22.96
N ASP A 307 -9.88 -0.13 -23.17
CA ASP A 307 -8.97 -0.64 -24.21
C ASP A 307 -7.55 -0.04 -24.19
N LYS A 308 -7.13 0.54 -23.05
CA LYS A 308 -5.78 1.05 -22.82
C LYS A 308 -5.12 0.39 -21.62
N TYR A 309 -3.85 0.03 -21.76
CA TYR A 309 -3.05 -0.51 -20.66
C TYR A 309 -2.42 0.60 -19.83
N ARG A 310 -2.75 0.64 -18.54
CA ARG A 310 -2.13 1.53 -17.55
C ARG A 310 -1.20 0.73 -16.65
N ARG A 311 -0.01 1.27 -16.35
CA ARG A 311 0.91 0.70 -15.35
C ARG A 311 0.27 0.79 -13.95
N MET A 312 0.44 -0.27 -13.17
CA MET A 312 -0.18 -0.44 -11.85
C MET A 312 0.89 -0.89 -10.85
N ASP A 313 0.90 -0.34 -9.63
CA ASP A 313 1.83 -0.81 -8.59
C ASP A 313 1.35 -2.12 -7.92
N GLU A 314 2.28 -2.90 -7.34
CA GLU A 314 1.93 -4.18 -6.65
C GLU A 314 0.97 -3.94 -5.46
N GLY A 315 0.95 -2.73 -4.90
CA GLY A 315 0.04 -2.33 -3.85
C GLY A 315 -1.41 -2.16 -4.33
N GLU A 316 -1.63 -1.55 -5.51
CA GLU A 316 -2.94 -1.41 -6.17
C GLU A 316 -3.60 -2.76 -6.38
N ILE A 317 -2.93 -3.70 -7.07
CA ILE A 317 -3.50 -5.04 -7.30
C ILE A 317 -3.72 -5.81 -6.00
N ALA A 318 -2.81 -5.67 -5.04
CA ALA A 318 -3.00 -6.29 -3.73
C ALA A 318 -4.20 -5.69 -2.97
N VAL A 319 -4.56 -4.41 -3.19
CA VAL A 319 -5.79 -3.82 -2.64
C VAL A 319 -7.02 -4.43 -3.29
N ALA A 320 -7.07 -4.53 -4.61
CA ALA A 320 -8.17 -5.18 -5.34
C ALA A 320 -8.35 -6.64 -4.89
N LEU A 321 -7.25 -7.41 -4.79
CA LEU A 321 -7.25 -8.77 -4.27
C LEU A 321 -7.76 -8.83 -2.82
N ARG A 322 -7.29 -7.96 -1.92
CA ARG A 322 -7.79 -7.92 -0.52
C ARG A 322 -9.26 -7.57 -0.41
N GLN A 323 -9.79 -6.73 -1.31
CA GLN A 323 -11.21 -6.39 -1.36
C GLN A 323 -12.04 -7.58 -1.81
N TRP A 324 -11.65 -8.24 -2.90
CA TRP A 324 -12.31 -9.46 -3.39
C TRP A 324 -12.24 -10.61 -2.37
N LEU A 325 -11.10 -10.86 -1.74
CA LEU A 325 -10.94 -11.88 -0.70
C LEU A 325 -11.88 -11.69 0.51
N ASN A 326 -12.49 -10.52 0.71
CA ASN A 326 -13.52 -10.32 1.72
C ASN A 326 -14.85 -11.03 1.37
N THR A 327 -15.12 -11.31 0.10
CA THR A 327 -16.33 -11.99 -0.39
C THR A 327 -16.13 -13.50 -0.55
N VAL A 328 -14.89 -13.99 -0.43
CA VAL A 328 -14.55 -15.40 -0.66
C VAL A 328 -14.89 -16.28 0.54
N TYR A 329 -15.52 -17.41 0.26
CA TYR A 329 -15.77 -18.51 1.18
C TYR A 329 -15.07 -19.77 0.67
N ILE A 330 -14.48 -20.52 1.59
CA ILE A 330 -13.81 -21.80 1.32
C ILE A 330 -14.67 -22.91 1.93
N ARG A 331 -14.99 -23.91 1.12
CA ARG A 331 -15.68 -25.12 1.56
C ARG A 331 -14.69 -25.99 2.34
N LYS A 332 -14.88 -26.16 3.65
CA LYS A 332 -14.01 -27.01 4.49
C LYS A 332 -14.82 -28.11 5.15
N LEU A 333 -14.23 -29.31 5.23
CA LEU A 333 -14.79 -30.43 5.98
C LEU A 333 -14.45 -30.24 7.47
N ILE A 334 -15.46 -30.03 8.31
CA ILE A 334 -15.30 -29.93 9.76
C ILE A 334 -16.07 -31.08 10.41
N GLY A 335 -15.36 -31.97 11.09
CA GLY A 335 -15.91 -33.22 11.60
C GLY A 335 -16.35 -34.15 10.48
N LYS A 336 -17.65 -34.16 10.16
CA LYS A 336 -18.25 -34.93 9.05
C LYS A 336 -19.09 -34.07 8.10
N GLU A 337 -19.13 -32.75 8.31
CA GLU A 337 -19.98 -31.84 7.55
C GLU A 337 -19.15 -30.86 6.73
N TRP A 338 -19.64 -30.53 5.54
CA TRP A 338 -19.07 -29.49 4.71
C TRP A 338 -19.66 -28.14 5.12
N VAL A 339 -18.79 -27.23 5.57
CA VAL A 339 -19.16 -25.87 5.97
C VAL A 339 -18.40 -24.85 5.14
N ASN A 340 -19.05 -23.72 4.86
CA ASN A 340 -18.46 -22.62 4.10
C ASN A 340 -17.84 -21.61 5.07
N VAL A 341 -16.52 -21.63 5.22
CA VAL A 341 -15.81 -20.67 6.09
C VAL A 341 -15.32 -19.49 5.28
N ARG A 342 -15.46 -18.26 5.79
CA ARG A 342 -14.90 -17.07 5.14
C ARG A 342 -13.39 -17.20 5.03
N PHE A 343 -12.82 -16.83 3.88
CA PHE A 343 -11.38 -16.90 3.68
C PHE A 343 -10.64 -16.00 4.70
N LYS A 344 -9.69 -16.60 5.45
CA LYS A 344 -8.81 -15.85 6.35
C LYS A 344 -7.56 -15.45 5.59
N LYS A 345 -7.48 -14.16 5.27
CA LYS A 345 -6.30 -13.51 4.70
C LYS A 345 -5.09 -13.74 5.63
N ASN A 346 -3.90 -13.96 5.04
CA ASN A 346 -2.62 -13.88 5.75
C ASN A 346 -1.51 -13.36 4.79
N ARG A 347 -0.37 -12.87 5.32
CA ARG A 347 0.60 -12.10 4.52
C ARG A 347 1.32 -12.94 3.47
N GLY A 348 1.73 -14.15 3.87
CA GLY A 348 2.28 -15.14 2.94
C GLY A 348 1.24 -15.43 1.87
N LYS A 349 0.04 -15.82 2.27
CA LYS A 349 -1.04 -16.20 1.35
C LYS A 349 -1.39 -15.12 0.32
N ILE A 350 -1.44 -13.83 0.69
CA ILE A 350 -1.64 -12.74 -0.30
C ILE A 350 -0.47 -12.68 -1.29
N LYS A 351 0.78 -12.78 -0.81
CA LYS A 351 1.97 -12.80 -1.67
C LYS A 351 1.97 -14.03 -2.59
N ASP A 352 1.62 -15.19 -2.07
CA ASP A 352 1.56 -16.45 -2.81
C ASP A 352 0.49 -16.37 -3.91
N ILE A 353 -0.72 -15.86 -3.60
CA ILE A 353 -1.78 -15.65 -4.59
C ILE A 353 -1.35 -14.64 -5.67
N LEU A 354 -0.63 -13.57 -5.32
CA LEU A 354 -0.11 -12.61 -6.31
C LEU A 354 0.98 -13.22 -7.20
N ALA A 355 1.81 -14.12 -6.66
CA ALA A 355 2.79 -14.87 -7.44
C ALA A 355 2.12 -15.82 -8.44
N GLU A 356 1.14 -16.61 -7.99
CA GLU A 356 0.34 -17.47 -8.89
C GLU A 356 -0.43 -16.64 -9.93
N LEU A 357 -1.04 -15.54 -9.53
CA LEU A 357 -1.75 -14.65 -10.46
C LEU A 357 -0.81 -14.05 -11.51
N GLY A 358 0.42 -13.69 -11.13
CA GLY A 358 1.43 -13.20 -12.07
C GLY A 358 1.91 -14.28 -13.05
N ALA A 359 1.94 -15.54 -12.61
CA ALA A 359 2.26 -16.68 -13.47
C ALA A 359 1.09 -17.09 -14.38
N MET A 360 -0.15 -17.06 -13.88
CA MET A 360 -1.36 -17.43 -14.62
C MET A 360 -1.78 -16.38 -15.65
N VAL A 361 -1.71 -15.10 -15.28
CA VAL A 361 -2.15 -13.96 -16.13
C VAL A 361 -0.95 -13.37 -16.88
N ALA A 362 0.06 -14.21 -17.11
CA ALA A 362 1.23 -13.90 -17.91
C ALA A 362 0.83 -13.73 -19.38
N VAL A 363 0.63 -12.47 -19.76
CA VAL A 363 1.03 -12.03 -21.09
C VAL A 363 2.55 -12.19 -21.13
N TYR A 364 2.99 -13.36 -21.60
CA TYR A 364 4.40 -13.61 -21.88
C TYR A 364 4.75 -12.85 -23.16
N ILE A 365 5.05 -11.56 -23.01
CA ILE A 365 5.96 -10.91 -23.95
C ILE A 365 7.34 -11.47 -23.59
N PRO A 366 8.01 -12.21 -24.50
CA PRO A 366 9.37 -12.69 -24.28
C PRO A 366 10.28 -11.56 -23.81
N SER A 367 11.28 -11.82 -22.96
CA SER A 367 12.12 -10.75 -22.41
C SER A 367 12.97 -10.00 -23.45
N ASP A 368 13.12 -10.59 -24.64
CA ASP A 368 13.73 -10.05 -25.86
C ASP A 368 12.74 -9.24 -26.72
N GLN A 369 11.45 -9.28 -26.41
CA GLN A 369 10.41 -8.43 -26.98
C GLN A 369 10.01 -7.36 -25.96
N HIS A 370 9.81 -6.14 -26.44
CA HIS A 370 9.41 -5.00 -25.61
C HIS A 370 8.08 -4.44 -26.13
N ALA A 371 7.32 -3.78 -25.26
CA ALA A 371 6.16 -3.02 -25.71
C ALA A 371 6.59 -1.91 -26.69
N PRO A 372 5.85 -1.68 -27.80
CA PRO A 372 4.54 -2.23 -28.13
C PRO A 372 4.55 -3.66 -28.70
N ALA A 373 3.61 -4.51 -28.24
CA ALA A 373 3.49 -5.91 -28.65
C ALA A 373 2.03 -6.32 -28.93
N SER A 374 1.84 -7.33 -29.78
CA SER A 374 0.54 -7.97 -30.05
C SER A 374 0.38 -9.22 -29.18
N LEU A 375 -0.71 -9.32 -28.42
CA LEU A 375 -0.93 -10.45 -27.50
C LEU A 375 -1.22 -11.77 -28.23
N SER A 376 -1.94 -11.71 -29.35
CA SER A 376 -2.22 -12.83 -30.25
C SER A 376 -1.15 -13.02 -31.34
N GLY A 377 -0.24 -12.06 -31.50
CA GLY A 377 0.71 -12.00 -32.62
C GLY A 377 0.08 -11.61 -33.96
N GLN A 378 -1.16 -11.11 -33.98
CA GLN A 378 -1.89 -10.75 -35.20
C GLN A 378 -1.70 -9.30 -35.65
N LEU A 379 -1.30 -8.38 -34.76
CA LEU A 379 -1.06 -6.97 -35.10
C LEU A 379 0.42 -6.71 -35.41
N ASP A 380 0.68 -5.98 -36.49
CA ASP A 380 2.00 -5.40 -36.78
C ASP A 380 2.25 -4.25 -35.80
N THR A 381 3.16 -4.43 -34.84
CA THR A 381 3.44 -3.40 -33.82
C THR A 381 4.60 -2.47 -34.17
N GLN A 382 5.33 -2.75 -35.26
CA GLN A 382 6.50 -1.96 -35.64
C GLN A 382 6.12 -0.59 -36.21
N HIS A 383 4.96 -0.51 -36.85
CA HIS A 383 4.47 0.66 -37.58
C HIS A 383 3.20 1.25 -36.94
N VAL A 384 2.87 0.89 -35.70
CA VAL A 384 1.67 1.37 -35.01
C VAL A 384 2.02 2.38 -33.93
N ILE A 385 1.46 3.58 -34.08
CA ILE A 385 1.44 4.62 -33.07
C ILE A 385 0.14 4.48 -32.26
N ALA A 386 0.22 4.55 -30.94
CA ALA A 386 -0.96 4.54 -30.07
C ALA A 386 -1.32 5.97 -29.66
N ALA A 387 -2.39 6.53 -30.23
CA ALA A 387 -2.99 7.78 -29.78
C ALA A 387 -3.95 7.54 -28.61
N ASN A 388 -4.44 8.61 -27.97
CA ASN A 388 -5.34 8.49 -26.83
C ASN A 388 -6.71 7.86 -27.18
N ASN A 389 -7.14 7.94 -28.45
CA ASN A 389 -8.43 7.47 -28.94
C ASN A 389 -8.37 6.33 -29.98
N CYS A 390 -7.18 5.99 -30.51
CA CYS A 390 -7.04 4.97 -31.56
C CYS A 390 -5.61 4.45 -31.72
N LEU A 391 -5.48 3.35 -32.45
CA LEU A 391 -4.21 2.85 -32.97
C LEU A 391 -4.04 3.30 -34.42
N LEU A 392 -2.81 3.57 -34.82
CA LEU A 392 -2.52 4.30 -36.04
C LEU A 392 -1.37 3.65 -36.79
N ASP A 393 -1.70 2.92 -37.84
CA ASP A 393 -0.77 2.19 -38.69
C ASP A 393 -0.17 3.12 -39.75
N VAL A 394 1.08 3.52 -39.52
CA VAL A 394 1.84 4.47 -40.35
C VAL A 394 2.68 3.77 -41.44
N LYS A 395 2.45 2.48 -41.70
CA LYS A 395 3.17 1.69 -42.72
C LYS A 395 2.95 2.18 -44.15
N SER A 396 1.84 2.87 -44.38
CA SER A 396 1.49 3.55 -45.63
C SER A 396 0.72 4.84 -45.30
N LEU A 397 0.96 5.90 -46.06
CA LEU A 397 0.24 7.17 -45.91
C LEU A 397 -0.93 7.27 -46.92
N PRO A 398 -2.08 7.88 -46.56
CA PRO A 398 -2.41 8.39 -45.23
C PRO A 398 -2.57 7.25 -44.21
N ALA A 399 -2.08 7.46 -43.00
CA ALA A 399 -1.94 6.40 -42.01
C ALA A 399 -3.29 5.88 -41.49
N LYS A 400 -3.40 4.55 -41.41
CA LYS A 400 -4.68 3.85 -41.22
C LYS A 400 -5.08 3.82 -39.74
N GLN A 401 -6.18 4.50 -39.43
CA GLN A 401 -6.81 4.43 -38.12
C GLN A 401 -7.43 3.05 -37.85
N GLN A 402 -7.16 2.51 -36.67
CA GLN A 402 -7.71 1.27 -36.13
C GLN A 402 -8.24 1.55 -34.71
N PRO A 403 -9.26 0.83 -34.22
CA PRO A 403 -9.73 1.01 -32.84
C PRO A 403 -8.64 0.62 -31.83
N LEU A 404 -8.73 1.18 -30.62
CA LEU A 404 -8.04 0.63 -29.47
C LEU A 404 -8.52 -0.82 -29.23
N THR A 405 -7.64 -1.68 -28.75
CA THR A 405 -7.92 -3.11 -28.55
C THR A 405 -7.01 -3.69 -27.47
N GLU A 406 -7.54 -4.64 -26.70
CA GLU A 406 -6.75 -5.40 -25.72
C GLU A 406 -5.58 -6.17 -26.34
N ASP A 407 -5.61 -6.44 -27.64
CA ASP A 407 -4.50 -7.13 -28.31
C ASP A 407 -3.22 -6.29 -28.40
N PHE A 408 -3.34 -4.95 -28.42
CA PHE A 408 -2.19 -4.06 -28.57
C PHE A 408 -1.67 -3.61 -27.19
N TYR A 409 -0.67 -4.34 -26.69
CA TYR A 409 -0.02 -4.03 -25.43
C TYR A 409 1.01 -2.91 -25.58
N THR A 410 0.68 -1.72 -25.10
CA THR A 410 1.63 -0.62 -24.87
C THR A 410 1.30 0.10 -23.56
N LEU A 411 2.32 0.62 -22.87
CA LEU A 411 2.14 1.56 -21.76
C LEU A 411 2.35 3.02 -22.20
N ASN A 412 2.73 3.22 -23.47
CA ASN A 412 3.02 4.50 -24.07
C ASN A 412 1.90 4.83 -25.06
N TYR A 413 0.88 5.55 -24.58
CA TYR A 413 -0.11 6.23 -25.41
C TYR A 413 0.27 7.71 -25.51
N LEU A 414 0.11 8.28 -26.69
CA LEU A 414 0.26 9.71 -26.88
C LEU A 414 -0.86 10.46 -26.12
N PRO A 415 -0.56 11.60 -25.47
CA PRO A 415 -1.50 12.28 -24.56
C PRO A 415 -2.59 13.10 -25.27
N PHE A 416 -2.84 12.85 -26.55
CA PHE A 416 -3.76 13.60 -27.41
C PHE A 416 -4.56 12.65 -28.32
N ASP A 417 -5.75 13.11 -28.70
CA ASP A 417 -6.62 12.42 -29.64
C ASP A 417 -6.18 12.72 -31.07
N TYR A 418 -6.10 11.67 -31.89
CA TYR A 418 -5.96 11.81 -33.33
C TYR A 418 -7.25 12.34 -33.95
N ALA A 419 -7.09 13.34 -34.82
CA ALA A 419 -8.17 13.97 -35.57
C ALA A 419 -7.68 14.21 -37.01
N PRO A 420 -8.10 13.41 -38.01
CA PRO A 420 -7.59 13.50 -39.38
C PRO A 420 -7.86 14.87 -40.03
N GLU A 421 -8.96 15.53 -39.64
CA GLU A 421 -9.36 16.85 -40.15
C GLU A 421 -8.75 18.03 -39.37
N ALA A 422 -7.74 17.80 -38.51
CA ALA A 422 -7.11 18.85 -37.73
C ALA A 422 -6.11 19.67 -38.55
N THR A 423 -6.30 20.99 -38.60
CA THR A 423 -5.35 21.92 -39.25
C THR A 423 -4.30 22.40 -38.25
N CYS A 424 -3.03 22.39 -38.66
CA CYS A 424 -1.90 22.84 -37.83
C CYS A 424 -1.11 23.98 -38.52
N PRO A 425 -1.72 25.17 -38.71
CA PRO A 425 -1.17 26.23 -39.57
C PRO A 425 0.18 26.79 -39.10
N GLN A 426 0.46 26.78 -37.79
CA GLN A 426 1.78 27.18 -37.27
C GLN A 426 2.88 26.18 -37.69
N TRP A 427 2.56 24.87 -37.67
CA TRP A 427 3.49 23.83 -38.11
C TRP A 427 3.69 23.85 -39.62
N THR A 428 2.62 24.02 -40.40
CA THR A 428 2.70 24.21 -41.85
C THR A 428 3.63 25.40 -42.18
N ALA A 429 3.42 26.56 -41.54
CA ALA A 429 4.28 27.73 -41.71
C ALA A 429 5.74 27.48 -41.26
N PHE A 430 5.96 26.67 -40.23
CA PHE A 430 7.30 26.27 -39.79
C PHE A 430 8.00 25.37 -40.82
N LEU A 431 7.33 24.33 -41.32
CA LEU A 431 7.83 23.45 -42.39
C LEU A 431 8.14 24.26 -43.65
N GLU A 432 7.19 25.09 -44.11
CA GLU A 432 7.39 26.04 -45.20
C GLU A 432 8.63 26.90 -44.95
N SER A 433 8.84 27.41 -43.72
CA SER A 433 10.01 28.23 -43.41
C SER A 433 11.34 27.47 -43.50
N ILE A 434 11.36 26.16 -43.21
CA ILE A 434 12.57 25.32 -43.32
C ILE A 434 12.84 25.00 -44.80
N PHE A 435 11.87 24.43 -45.50
CA PHE A 435 12.05 23.98 -46.88
C PHE A 435 12.19 25.17 -47.86
N THR A 436 11.49 26.29 -47.63
CA THR A 436 11.67 27.53 -48.41
C THR A 436 13.01 28.21 -48.13
N LYS A 437 13.56 28.16 -46.91
CA LYS A 437 14.94 28.64 -46.66
C LYS A 437 15.97 27.81 -47.41
N ARG A 438 15.78 26.48 -47.47
CA ARG A 438 16.61 25.58 -48.30
C ARG A 438 16.58 25.98 -49.78
N ARG A 439 15.42 26.40 -50.29
CA ARG A 439 15.20 26.92 -51.65
C ARG A 439 15.97 28.21 -51.95
N LEU A 440 16.25 29.03 -50.93
CA LEU A 440 17.08 30.22 -51.04
C LEU A 440 18.59 29.91 -50.91
N SER A 441 18.98 29.02 -49.99
CA SER A 441 20.39 28.67 -49.77
C SER A 441 21.00 27.83 -50.90
N LYS A 442 20.22 26.95 -51.55
CA LYS A 442 20.66 26.20 -52.75
C LYS A 442 20.86 27.09 -53.98
N LYS A 443 20.33 28.32 -53.99
CA LYS A 443 20.37 29.21 -55.17
C LYS A 443 21.66 30.03 -55.28
N THR A 444 22.61 29.80 -54.37
CA THR A 444 23.94 30.40 -54.37
C THR A 444 24.97 29.35 -53.99
N GLU A 445 25.83 29.04 -54.97
CA GLU A 445 27.09 28.29 -54.88
C GLU A 445 27.01 26.74 -54.82
N TYR A 446 27.75 26.14 -55.78
CA TYR A 446 28.11 24.71 -55.92
C TYR A 446 27.06 23.72 -56.42
N ASP A 447 26.70 23.88 -57.69
CA ASP A 447 26.63 22.73 -58.59
C ASP A 447 28.04 22.13 -58.75
N ASN A 448 28.21 20.86 -58.35
CA ASN A 448 28.95 19.80 -59.08
C ASN A 448 28.99 18.50 -58.25
N GLU A 449 28.93 17.36 -58.94
CA GLU A 449 29.13 15.97 -58.44
C GLU A 449 28.04 15.31 -57.57
N LEU A 450 26.89 15.95 -57.30
CA LEU A 450 25.72 15.25 -56.73
C LEU A 450 24.36 15.51 -57.43
N GLY A 451 24.35 16.19 -58.59
CA GLY A 451 23.12 16.57 -59.30
C GLY A 451 22.32 15.39 -59.85
N ASP A 452 22.98 14.48 -60.57
CA ASP A 452 22.36 13.42 -61.36
C ASP A 452 21.51 12.41 -60.56
N PHE A 453 21.69 12.33 -59.23
CA PHE A 453 20.88 11.46 -58.36
C PHE A 453 19.64 12.17 -57.78
N VAL A 454 19.59 13.51 -57.84
CA VAL A 454 18.53 14.32 -57.23
C VAL A 454 17.49 14.77 -58.27
N GLU A 455 17.91 15.04 -59.52
CA GLU A 455 17.01 15.51 -60.60
C GLU A 455 15.79 14.59 -60.84
N GLN A 456 15.89 13.28 -60.58
CA GLN A 456 14.79 12.34 -60.83
C GLN A 456 13.56 12.52 -59.90
N TYR A 457 13.68 13.32 -58.82
CA TYR A 457 12.60 13.54 -57.85
C TYR A 457 12.35 15.03 -57.47
N GLU A 458 13.11 15.97 -58.05
CA GLU A 458 13.24 17.36 -57.53
C GLU A 458 12.04 18.31 -57.78
N HIS A 459 10.93 17.81 -58.34
CA HIS A 459 9.69 18.59 -58.53
C HIS A 459 8.48 18.03 -57.77
N VAL A 460 8.66 16.95 -57.00
CA VAL A 460 7.58 16.36 -56.17
C VAL A 460 8.03 16.18 -54.72
N ALA A 461 9.32 15.96 -54.48
CA ALA A 461 9.83 15.55 -53.16
C ALA A 461 9.62 16.57 -52.03
N ASP A 462 9.68 17.89 -52.27
CA ASP A 462 9.54 18.89 -51.19
C ASP A 462 8.08 19.20 -50.83
N GLU A 463 7.15 19.26 -51.80
CA GLU A 463 5.71 19.36 -51.50
C GLU A 463 5.22 18.06 -50.84
N LEU A 464 5.59 16.91 -51.39
CA LEU A 464 5.27 15.61 -50.79
C LEU A 464 5.94 15.44 -49.42
N ALA A 465 7.14 16.00 -49.17
CA ALA A 465 7.73 16.00 -47.83
C ALA A 465 7.01 16.95 -46.86
N ILE A 466 6.53 18.11 -47.31
CA ILE A 466 5.69 19.01 -46.49
C ILE A 466 4.33 18.37 -46.20
N GLU A 467 3.76 17.64 -47.16
CA GLU A 467 2.51 16.89 -47.01
C GLU A 467 2.69 15.71 -46.06
N ILE A 468 3.70 14.85 -46.28
CA ILE A 468 4.05 13.73 -45.39
C ILE A 468 4.42 14.20 -43.98
N LEU A 469 5.30 15.20 -43.84
CA LEU A 469 5.69 15.73 -42.52
C LEU A 469 4.60 16.61 -41.89
N GLY A 470 3.66 17.11 -42.69
CA GLY A 470 2.44 17.79 -42.26
C GLY A 470 1.43 16.81 -41.68
N GLU A 471 1.14 15.71 -42.39
CA GLU A 471 0.33 14.59 -41.91
C GLU A 471 0.92 14.00 -40.61
N TRP A 472 2.24 13.74 -40.58
CA TRP A 472 2.95 13.22 -39.40
C TRP A 472 2.89 14.13 -38.17
N PHE A 473 2.60 15.42 -38.31
CA PHE A 473 2.51 16.37 -37.18
C PHE A 473 1.08 16.86 -36.89
N GLY A 474 0.18 16.86 -37.88
CA GLY A 474 -1.27 16.91 -37.63
C GLY A 474 -1.73 15.71 -36.80
N TYR A 475 -1.01 14.58 -36.94
CA TYR A 475 -1.03 13.42 -36.06
C TYR A 475 -0.78 13.70 -34.57
N LEU A 476 -0.06 14.78 -34.24
CA LEU A 476 0.65 14.92 -32.96
C LEU A 476 0.05 15.97 -32.00
N LEU A 477 -0.92 16.79 -32.41
CA LEU A 477 -1.53 17.82 -31.55
C LEU A 477 -2.96 18.20 -31.97
N SER A 478 -3.94 17.98 -31.09
CA SER A 478 -5.28 18.60 -31.19
C SER A 478 -5.44 19.84 -30.29
N LYS A 479 -4.94 20.96 -30.83
CA LYS A 479 -5.31 22.38 -30.60
C LYS A 479 -4.79 23.14 -29.35
N GLU A 480 -4.34 24.37 -29.64
CA GLU A 480 -3.92 25.48 -28.75
C GLU A 480 -2.59 25.35 -28.01
N THR A 481 -1.49 25.44 -28.77
CA THR A 481 -0.52 26.56 -28.66
C THR A 481 -0.09 27.00 -30.05
#